data_AF-Q93N22-F1
#
_entry.id   AF-Q93N22-F1
#
_cell.length_a   1.000
_cell.length_b   1.000
_cell.length_c   1.000
_cell.angle_alpha   90.00
_cell.angle_beta   90.00
_cell.angle_gamma   90.00
#
_symmetry.space_group_name_H-M   'P 1'
#
loop_
_entity.id
_entity.type
_entity.pdbx_description
1 polymer ?
#
loop_
_entity_poly.entity_id
_entity_poly.type
_entity_poly.pdbx_seq_one_letter_code
_entity_poly.pdbx_strand_id
1 'polypeptide(L)'
;GWGLTNESRKILTEGLLPESKEFLKDLGGICLNGDLHHPHPSQTDGTYDGRYLYANDKANTRVARIRLDVMKCDKIIQIPNQQTVHGLRVQKYPRTGYVFANGEYMIPLPNDGKAMEGTNNYWAMFTAIDGDTMKVAWQIVDGNLDNVDA
;
A
#
# COMPACT_ATOMS: atom_id res chain seq x y z
N GLY A 1 7.26 20.62 -6.81
CA GLY A 1 7.43 19.84 -8.05
C GLY A 1 6.64 18.54 -7.99
N TRP A 2 6.93 17.68 -7.02
CA TRP A 2 6.17 16.44 -6.79
C TRP A 2 4.65 16.69 -6.72
N GLY A 3 3.86 15.89 -7.42
CA GLY A 3 2.40 16.08 -7.59
C GLY A 3 2.01 16.92 -8.82
N LEU A 4 2.96 17.69 -9.36
CA LEU A 4 2.75 18.59 -10.50
C LEU A 4 3.53 18.15 -11.75
N THR A 5 4.76 17.68 -11.60
CA THR A 5 5.57 17.25 -12.75
C THR A 5 5.07 15.96 -13.38
N ASN A 6 5.28 15.78 -14.68
CA ASN A 6 4.87 14.58 -15.41
C ASN A 6 5.43 13.28 -14.78
N GLU A 7 6.67 13.31 -14.33
CA GLU A 7 7.35 12.14 -13.74
C GLU A 7 6.69 11.75 -12.41
N SER A 8 6.41 12.72 -11.55
CA SER A 8 5.77 12.44 -10.26
C SER A 8 4.31 12.06 -10.41
N ARG A 9 3.58 12.70 -11.33
CA ARG A 9 2.19 12.34 -11.65
C ARG A 9 2.09 10.94 -12.23
N LYS A 10 3.07 10.50 -13.03
CA LYS A 10 3.15 9.11 -13.48
C LYS A 10 3.25 8.15 -12.29
N ILE A 11 4.18 8.39 -11.36
CA ILE A 11 4.34 7.53 -10.17
C ILE A 11 3.07 7.52 -9.29
N LEU A 12 2.43 8.67 -9.12
CA LEU A 12 1.20 8.82 -8.33
C LEU A 12 -0.03 8.12 -8.94
N THR A 13 -0.01 7.85 -10.25
CA THR A 13 -1.21 7.36 -10.97
C THR A 13 -1.05 5.97 -11.55
N GLU A 14 0.17 5.52 -11.89
CA GLU A 14 0.36 4.25 -12.61
C GLU A 14 -0.17 3.04 -11.82
N GLY A 15 0.00 3.05 -10.49
CA GLY A 15 -0.45 1.99 -9.58
C GLY A 15 -1.85 2.18 -8.97
N LEU A 16 -2.63 3.17 -9.42
CA LEU A 16 -4.02 3.32 -8.99
C LEU A 16 -4.93 2.26 -9.64
N LEU A 17 -5.93 1.82 -8.88
CA LEU A 17 -7.00 0.95 -9.39
C LEU A 17 -7.85 1.70 -10.43
N PRO A 18 -8.47 0.99 -11.40
CA PRO A 18 -9.31 1.62 -12.42
C PRO A 18 -10.41 2.52 -11.84
N GLU A 19 -11.08 2.07 -10.79
CA GLU A 19 -12.17 2.79 -10.12
C GLU A 19 -11.65 4.06 -9.45
N SER A 20 -10.46 4.00 -8.86
CA SER A 20 -9.81 5.16 -8.23
C SER A 20 -9.29 6.15 -9.26
N LYS A 21 -8.79 5.68 -10.42
CA LYS A 21 -8.42 6.55 -11.54
C LYS A 21 -9.64 7.33 -12.05
N GLU A 22 -10.77 6.66 -12.20
CA GLU A 22 -12.01 7.31 -12.63
C GLU A 22 -12.51 8.30 -11.57
N PHE A 23 -12.58 7.89 -10.30
CA PHE A 23 -12.99 8.76 -9.20
C PHE A 23 -12.15 10.04 -9.09
N LEU A 24 -10.82 9.92 -9.27
CA LEU A 24 -9.91 11.05 -9.13
C LEU A 24 -9.89 11.98 -10.35
N LYS A 25 -10.44 11.58 -11.49
CA LYS A 25 -10.39 12.35 -12.74
C LYS A 25 -10.92 13.78 -12.57
N ASP A 26 -12.03 13.92 -11.87
CA ASP A 26 -12.67 15.21 -11.60
C ASP A 26 -12.09 15.93 -10.36
N LEU A 27 -11.18 15.27 -9.64
CA LEU A 27 -10.51 15.77 -8.43
C LEU A 27 -9.03 16.12 -8.67
N GLY A 28 -8.65 16.37 -9.92
CA GLY A 28 -7.29 16.73 -10.31
C GLY A 28 -6.37 15.54 -10.64
N GLY A 29 -6.93 14.33 -10.72
CA GLY A 29 -6.29 13.11 -11.23
C GLY A 29 -5.31 12.43 -10.29
N ILE A 30 -5.13 12.92 -9.06
CA ILE A 30 -4.25 12.35 -8.04
C ILE A 30 -4.87 12.53 -6.65
N CYS A 31 -4.52 11.67 -5.68
CA CYS A 31 -4.77 11.97 -4.27
C CYS A 31 -3.89 13.17 -3.84
N LEU A 32 -4.51 14.20 -3.29
CA LEU A 32 -3.80 15.42 -2.82
C LEU A 32 -3.27 15.32 -1.39
N ASN A 33 -3.60 14.23 -0.68
CA ASN A 33 -3.13 13.95 0.67
C ASN A 33 -2.71 12.47 0.80
N GLY A 34 -2.11 12.16 1.94
CA GLY A 34 -1.80 10.82 2.41
C GLY A 34 -1.45 10.86 3.88
N ASP A 35 -1.49 9.71 4.53
CA ASP A 35 -1.20 9.55 5.97
C ASP A 35 -0.18 8.42 6.17
N LEU A 36 1.09 8.78 6.33
CA LEU A 36 2.23 7.86 6.36
C LEU A 36 2.59 7.50 7.81
N HIS A 37 2.52 6.21 8.15
CA HIS A 37 2.71 5.74 9.53
C HIS A 37 4.03 5.00 9.75
N HIS A 38 4.34 4.01 8.90
CA HIS A 38 5.37 3.00 9.16
C HIS A 38 6.44 2.93 8.06
N PRO A 39 7.48 3.77 8.11
CA PRO A 39 8.62 3.69 7.19
C PRO A 39 9.62 2.59 7.60
N HIS A 40 9.92 1.64 6.70
CA HIS A 40 10.88 0.56 6.93
C HIS A 40 11.90 0.40 5.80
N PRO A 41 13.22 0.45 6.09
CA PRO A 41 14.25 0.13 5.11
C PRO A 41 14.27 -1.36 4.78
N SER A 42 14.62 -1.69 3.54
CA SER A 42 14.85 -3.06 3.08
C SER A 42 16.00 -3.72 3.82
N GLN A 43 15.93 -5.05 3.93
CA GLN A 43 16.90 -5.88 4.63
C GLN A 43 17.43 -7.01 3.74
N THR A 44 18.66 -7.42 4.02
CA THR A 44 19.30 -8.66 3.55
C THR A 44 20.00 -9.28 4.75
N ASP A 45 19.80 -10.59 4.96
CA ASP A 45 20.32 -11.34 6.11
C ASP A 45 19.99 -10.67 7.46
N GLY A 46 18.77 -10.15 7.61
CA GLY A 46 18.29 -9.51 8.84
C GLY A 46 18.92 -8.15 9.15
N THR A 47 19.68 -7.55 8.22
CA THR A 47 20.31 -6.24 8.39
C THR A 47 19.90 -5.30 7.26
N TYR A 48 19.81 -4.00 7.54
CA TYR A 48 19.46 -3.00 6.52
C TYR A 48 20.47 -3.00 5.37
N ASP A 49 19.97 -3.06 4.14
CA ASP A 49 20.78 -3.20 2.93
C ASP A 49 20.83 -1.93 2.06
N GLY A 50 20.13 -0.87 2.47
CA GLY A 50 20.22 0.46 1.85
C GLY A 50 19.63 0.55 0.43
N ARG A 51 18.85 -0.43 -0.04
CA ARG A 51 18.24 -0.39 -1.39
C ARG A 51 17.00 0.50 -1.42
N TYR A 52 16.06 0.23 -0.52
CA TYR A 52 14.75 0.85 -0.51
C TYR A 52 14.28 1.22 0.89
N LEU A 53 13.32 2.15 0.96
CA LEU A 53 12.45 2.37 2.10
C LEU A 53 11.00 2.19 1.64
N TYR A 54 10.22 1.43 2.40
CA TYR A 54 8.80 1.22 2.14
C TYR A 54 7.98 1.96 3.19
N ALA A 55 6.85 2.52 2.79
CA ALA A 55 5.96 3.21 3.70
C ALA A 55 4.51 3.11 3.22
N ASN A 56 3.57 3.06 4.17
CA ASN A 56 2.15 3.00 3.88
C ASN A 56 1.54 4.40 3.71
N ASP A 57 0.33 4.43 3.16
CA ASP A 57 -0.62 5.52 3.24
C ASP A 57 -1.96 4.95 3.76
N LYS A 58 -2.27 5.28 5.01
CA LYS A 58 -3.52 4.86 5.67
C LYS A 58 -4.74 5.51 5.03
N ALA A 59 -4.63 6.77 4.60
CA ALA A 59 -5.77 7.55 4.14
C ALA A 59 -6.35 7.06 2.82
N ASN A 60 -5.50 6.58 1.88
CA ASN A 60 -5.95 6.20 0.54
C ASN A 60 -5.58 4.75 0.15
N THR A 61 -5.25 3.91 1.14
CA THR A 61 -4.94 2.48 0.94
C THR A 61 -3.79 2.25 -0.05
N ARG A 62 -2.65 2.91 0.15
CA ARG A 62 -1.48 2.79 -0.75
C ARG A 62 -0.23 2.35 -0.01
N VAL A 63 0.74 1.82 -0.76
CA VAL A 63 2.10 1.57 -0.31
C VAL A 63 3.07 2.20 -1.30
N ALA A 64 4.04 2.95 -0.77
CA ALA A 64 5.09 3.62 -1.52
C ALA A 64 6.43 2.92 -1.31
N ARG A 65 7.28 2.97 -2.33
CA ARG A 65 8.70 2.63 -2.26
C ARG A 65 9.53 3.85 -2.62
N ILE A 66 10.56 4.06 -1.82
CA ILE A 66 11.54 5.13 -1.97
C ILE A 66 12.89 4.47 -2.25
N ARG A 67 13.52 4.90 -3.34
CA ARG A 67 14.89 4.56 -3.68
C ARG A 67 15.84 5.37 -2.82
N LEU A 68 16.70 4.70 -2.07
CA LEU A 68 17.62 5.34 -1.12
C LEU A 68 18.86 5.93 -1.79
N ASP A 69 19.23 5.47 -2.98
CA ASP A 69 20.36 6.01 -3.74
C ASP A 69 20.10 7.43 -4.27
N VAL A 70 18.83 7.77 -4.55
CA VAL A 70 18.40 9.11 -5.00
C VAL A 70 17.45 9.80 -4.03
N MET A 71 17.08 9.15 -2.93
CA MET A 71 16.13 9.64 -1.93
C MET A 71 14.82 10.17 -2.53
N LYS A 72 14.23 9.39 -3.46
CA LYS A 72 12.95 9.71 -4.11
C LYS A 72 12.04 8.49 -4.18
N CYS A 73 10.74 8.76 -4.01
CA CYS A 73 9.69 7.78 -4.28
C CYS A 73 9.76 7.38 -5.75
N ASP A 74 9.84 6.09 -6.03
CA ASP A 74 9.92 5.55 -7.39
C ASP A 74 8.68 4.74 -7.77
N LYS A 75 7.95 4.20 -6.78
CA LYS A 75 6.73 3.42 -6.96
C LYS A 75 5.70 3.73 -5.89
N ILE A 76 4.44 3.77 -6.30
CA ILE A 76 3.27 3.77 -5.42
C ILE A 76 2.27 2.78 -6.01
N ILE A 77 1.72 1.90 -5.17
CA ILE A 77 0.59 1.04 -5.54
C ILE A 77 -0.57 1.24 -4.59
N GLN A 78 -1.77 1.12 -5.14
CA GLN A 78 -2.99 1.01 -4.36
C GLN A 78 -3.31 -0.47 -4.10
N ILE A 79 -3.68 -0.80 -2.87
CA ILE A 79 -3.97 -2.19 -2.47
C ILE A 79 -5.45 -2.50 -2.76
N PRO A 80 -5.77 -3.50 -3.61
CA PRO A 80 -7.14 -3.91 -3.87
C PRO A 80 -7.75 -4.66 -2.68
N ASN A 81 -9.08 -4.79 -2.68
CA ASN A 81 -9.87 -5.53 -1.67
C ASN A 81 -9.73 -5.03 -0.22
N GLN A 82 -9.02 -3.92 0.00
CA GLN A 82 -8.62 -3.44 1.31
C GLN A 82 -9.02 -1.98 1.48
N GLN A 83 -9.39 -1.58 2.69
CA GLN A 83 -9.49 -0.18 3.07
C GLN A 83 -8.49 0.12 4.18
N THR A 84 -7.73 1.19 3.99
CA THR A 84 -6.53 1.56 4.76
C THR A 84 -5.32 0.66 4.53
N VAL A 85 -4.14 1.20 4.79
CA VAL A 85 -2.96 0.40 5.15
C VAL A 85 -2.43 0.97 6.45
N HIS A 86 -2.51 0.23 7.56
CA HIS A 86 -1.97 0.68 8.85
C HIS A 86 -0.61 0.03 9.11
N GLY A 87 -0.58 -1.12 9.80
CA GLY A 87 0.63 -1.88 10.04
C GLY A 87 1.40 -2.17 8.75
N LEU A 88 2.67 -1.79 8.71
CA LEU A 88 3.59 -2.15 7.63
C LEU A 88 4.96 -2.56 8.18
N ARG A 89 5.44 -3.71 7.72
CA ARG A 89 6.80 -4.21 7.97
C ARG A 89 7.35 -4.91 6.72
N VAL A 90 8.66 -5.09 6.72
CA VAL A 90 9.38 -5.80 5.66
C VAL A 90 9.81 -7.17 6.17
N GLN A 91 9.80 -8.17 5.29
CA GLN A 91 10.45 -9.44 5.54
C GLN A 91 11.95 -9.21 5.85
N LYS A 92 12.44 -9.78 6.96
CA LYS A 92 13.82 -9.60 7.41
C LYS A 92 14.81 -10.59 6.78
N TYR A 93 14.38 -11.84 6.59
CA TYR A 93 15.23 -12.94 6.15
C TYR A 93 14.56 -13.80 5.06
N PRO A 94 15.31 -14.34 4.08
CA PRO A 94 16.74 -14.08 3.80
C PRO A 94 16.99 -12.67 3.25
N ARG A 95 15.95 -12.01 2.77
CA ARG A 95 15.94 -10.60 2.40
C ARG A 95 14.51 -10.08 2.39
N THR A 96 14.33 -8.78 2.25
CA THR A 96 13.04 -8.17 1.92
C THR A 96 12.63 -8.57 0.49
N GLY A 97 12.02 -9.75 0.37
CA GLY A 97 11.26 -10.18 -0.80
C GLY A 97 9.81 -9.72 -0.72
N TYR A 98 9.22 -9.78 0.48
CA TYR A 98 7.88 -9.25 0.75
C TYR A 98 7.87 -8.03 1.66
N VAL A 99 6.89 -7.15 1.41
CA VAL A 99 6.43 -6.09 2.29
C VAL A 99 5.02 -6.45 2.73
N PHE A 100 4.79 -6.51 4.03
CA PHE A 100 3.51 -6.89 4.62
C PHE A 100 2.73 -5.66 5.04
N ALA A 101 1.44 -5.63 4.71
CA ALA A 101 0.57 -4.49 4.87
C ALA A 101 -0.81 -4.93 5.40
N ASN A 102 -1.22 -4.38 6.54
CA ASN A 102 -2.51 -4.66 7.18
C ASN A 102 -3.58 -3.68 6.72
N GLY A 103 -4.76 -4.19 6.38
CA GLY A 103 -6.00 -3.41 6.34
C GLY A 103 -6.65 -3.36 7.72
N GLU A 104 -6.78 -2.18 8.30
CA GLU A 104 -7.37 -2.00 9.63
C GLU A 104 -8.90 -1.97 9.61
N TYR A 105 -9.48 -1.49 8.51
CA TYR A 105 -10.93 -1.41 8.40
C TYR A 105 -11.46 -2.68 7.76
N MET A 106 -12.49 -3.24 8.39
CA MET A 106 -13.25 -4.33 7.79
C MET A 106 -14.23 -3.75 6.77
N ILE A 107 -14.20 -4.26 5.55
CA ILE A 107 -15.10 -3.86 4.46
C ILE A 107 -15.81 -5.07 3.88
N PRO A 108 -17.01 -4.90 3.31
CA PRO A 108 -17.68 -6.01 2.64
C PRO A 108 -16.85 -6.47 1.45
N LEU A 109 -16.81 -7.78 1.24
CA LEU A 109 -16.20 -8.37 0.05
C LEU A 109 -17.27 -9.15 -0.75
N PRO A 110 -17.61 -8.73 -2.00
CA PRO A 110 -17.14 -7.52 -2.69
C PRO A 110 -17.76 -6.23 -2.11
N ASN A 111 -17.05 -5.10 -2.24
CA ASN A 111 -17.51 -3.78 -1.80
C ASN A 111 -18.22 -3.02 -2.93
N ASP A 112 -19.39 -3.51 -3.36
CA ASP A 112 -20.15 -2.97 -4.49
C ASP A 112 -21.41 -2.17 -4.07
N GLY A 113 -21.55 -1.89 -2.77
CA GLY A 113 -22.67 -1.13 -2.20
C GLY A 113 -23.97 -1.93 -2.02
N LYS A 114 -24.02 -3.22 -2.35
CA LYS A 114 -25.26 -4.03 -2.21
C LYS A 114 -25.37 -4.77 -0.88
N ALA A 115 -24.24 -5.06 -0.24
CA ALA A 115 -24.18 -5.83 1.01
C ALA A 115 -23.67 -4.95 2.17
N MET A 116 -24.35 -3.82 2.39
CA MET A 116 -24.01 -2.83 3.43
C MET A 116 -24.76 -3.06 4.75
N GLU A 117 -25.79 -3.91 4.73
CA GLU A 117 -26.63 -4.25 5.87
C GLU A 117 -26.00 -5.42 6.66
N GLY A 118 -25.44 -5.14 7.83
CA GLY A 118 -24.74 -6.12 8.67
C GLY A 118 -23.25 -6.30 8.33
N THR A 119 -22.53 -7.07 9.14
CA THR A 119 -21.05 -7.18 9.07
C THR A 119 -20.55 -8.62 8.84
N ASN A 120 -21.43 -9.57 8.54
CA ASN A 120 -21.05 -10.99 8.41
C ASN A 120 -20.11 -11.27 7.23
N ASN A 121 -20.07 -10.37 6.24
CA ASN A 121 -19.20 -10.44 5.07
C ASN A 121 -18.10 -9.36 5.10
N TYR A 122 -17.87 -8.73 6.25
CA TYR A 122 -16.86 -7.69 6.41
C TYR A 122 -15.56 -8.31 6.87
N TRP A 123 -14.49 -8.04 6.13
CA TRP A 123 -13.17 -8.63 6.38
C TRP A 123 -12.10 -7.56 6.32
N ALA A 124 -11.05 -7.75 7.11
CA ALA A 124 -9.78 -7.06 6.92
C ALA A 124 -8.86 -7.94 6.07
N MET A 125 -7.92 -7.31 5.37
CA MET A 125 -6.99 -7.99 4.47
C MET A 125 -5.56 -7.90 5.02
N PHE A 126 -4.89 -9.05 5.11
CA PHE A 126 -3.44 -9.12 5.25
C PHE A 126 -2.83 -9.24 3.85
N THR A 127 -2.02 -8.26 3.44
CA THR A 127 -1.48 -8.19 2.08
C THR A 127 0.03 -8.39 2.09
N ALA A 128 0.53 -9.29 1.24
CA ALA A 128 1.94 -9.36 0.89
C ALA A 128 2.18 -8.72 -0.48
N ILE A 129 3.13 -7.80 -0.52
CA ILE A 129 3.57 -7.07 -1.71
C ILE A 129 4.98 -7.54 -2.04
N ASP A 130 5.23 -7.94 -3.28
CA ASP A 130 6.58 -8.19 -3.77
C ASP A 130 7.37 -6.86 -3.77
N GLY A 131 8.43 -6.80 -2.95
CA GLY A 131 9.17 -5.56 -2.68
C GLY A 131 10.00 -5.05 -3.86
N ASP A 132 10.29 -5.91 -4.85
CA ASP A 132 11.10 -5.56 -6.02
C ASP A 132 10.23 -5.06 -7.18
N THR A 133 9.11 -5.75 -7.44
CA THR A 133 8.18 -5.41 -8.50
C THR A 133 7.12 -4.39 -8.06
N MET A 134 6.92 -4.22 -6.75
CA MET A 134 5.82 -3.45 -6.17
C MET A 134 4.47 -3.90 -6.73
N LYS A 135 4.18 -5.19 -6.62
CA LYS A 135 2.89 -5.79 -6.98
C LYS A 135 2.38 -6.62 -5.82
N VAL A 136 1.07 -6.67 -5.63
CA VAL A 136 0.46 -7.60 -4.67
C VAL A 136 0.79 -9.02 -5.11
N ALA A 137 1.41 -9.79 -4.21
CA ALA A 137 1.75 -11.19 -4.45
C ALA A 137 0.59 -12.10 -4.05
N TRP A 138 0.00 -11.85 -2.87
CA TRP A 138 -1.15 -12.58 -2.34
C TRP A 138 -1.80 -11.79 -1.20
N GLN A 139 -3.04 -12.16 -0.86
CA GLN A 139 -3.78 -11.59 0.27
C GLN A 139 -4.49 -12.72 1.05
N ILE A 140 -4.66 -12.52 2.36
CA ILE A 140 -5.41 -13.39 3.26
C ILE A 140 -6.51 -12.57 3.94
N VAL A 141 -7.69 -13.16 4.13
CA VAL A 141 -8.80 -12.57 4.90
C VAL A 141 -8.66 -12.89 6.38
N ASP A 142 -8.92 -11.91 7.24
CA ASP A 142 -8.91 -12.07 8.69
C ASP A 142 -9.96 -11.12 9.34
N GLY A 143 -10.12 -11.22 10.67
CA GLY A 143 -10.70 -10.14 11.48
C GLY A 143 -9.81 -8.90 11.50
N ASN A 144 -10.20 -7.84 12.20
CA ASN A 144 -9.46 -6.57 12.24
C ASN A 144 -7.94 -6.77 12.47
N LEU A 145 -7.11 -6.10 11.66
CA LEU A 145 -5.65 -6.12 11.74
C LEU A 145 -5.09 -4.74 12.04
N ASP A 146 -4.29 -4.62 13.09
CA ASP A 146 -3.68 -3.36 13.51
C ASP A 146 -2.22 -3.26 13.01
N ASN A 147 -1.27 -3.67 13.85
CA ASN A 147 0.14 -3.76 13.52
C ASN A 147 0.56 -5.14 13.00
N VAL A 148 1.73 -5.20 12.36
CA VAL A 148 2.39 -6.43 11.92
C VAL A 148 3.85 -6.39 12.36
N ASP A 149 4.38 -7.56 12.76
CA ASP A 149 5.82 -7.82 12.83
C ASP A 149 6.14 -8.99 11.90
N ALA A 150 7.32 -8.98 11.28
CA ALA A 150 7.66 -9.86 10.16
C ALA A 150 9.16 -10.14 10.05
#